data_AF-A0AAE4ENI9-F1
#
_entry.id   AF-A0AAE4ENI9-F1
#
_cell.length_a   1.000
_cell.length_b   1.000
_cell.length_c   1.000
_cell.angle_alpha   90.00
_cell.angle_beta   90.00
_cell.angle_gamma   90.00
#
_symmetry.space_group_name_H-M   'P 1'
#
loop_
_entity.id
_entity.type
_entity.pdbx_description
1 polymer ?
#
loop_
_entity_poly.entity_id
_entity_poly.type
_entity_poly.pdbx_seq_one_letter_code
_entity_poly.pdbx_strand_id
1 'polypeptide(L)'
;MAEPLTLVIETDAGTAIRRIPDASPLPDGETQGHAAEDAIRDAAATWGLPDFVFLPEQQRVGSGVRELGDGLLLVGDHAAVIQSKSRTDPTDNADRELSWLRKNVEKGLKQGSGTVRQLKLTSANMTNARGRTVPVDGKDYTWLTVVIVDHTDPPRGFQPPPAPTEVPAIVLLRRDWEFLFDHLRSTRFVLAYLLRAARGGDVVELGDEPRRYHEYALADVAATPDPVDPAVAPLVNAKPTTVASTARAPLEPVGREDRAAHILYRMIMEDVANTPIPEARETDRLLMLAALDGLPVGNRSELGRTLVQFMKSAAQHQGDGTLTHSRTVIPNPGEFDPLVFIVASKLSEEANYALMFRMQVLHHDYSTAVGDWEHCTLGVMLTPTSVPGRLWNTSTTALWGDQGQPPEVIEELRTIIADSAI
;
A
#
# COMPACT_ATOMS: atom_id res chain seq x y z
N MET A 1 24.28 -21.98 5.20
CA MET A 1 23.64 -20.84 4.51
C MET A 1 22.89 -21.44 3.34
N ALA A 2 21.58 -21.23 3.25
CA ALA A 2 20.82 -21.63 2.08
C ALA A 2 21.37 -20.87 0.85
N GLU A 3 21.30 -21.47 -0.34
CA GLU A 3 21.64 -20.74 -1.55
C GLU A 3 20.47 -19.81 -1.92
N PRO A 4 20.73 -18.55 -2.32
CA PRO A 4 19.68 -17.61 -2.69
C PRO A 4 18.87 -18.15 -3.88
N LEU A 5 17.54 -18.06 -3.79
CA LEU A 5 16.65 -18.51 -4.85
C LEU A 5 16.96 -17.73 -6.13
N THR A 6 17.29 -18.45 -7.19
CA THR A 6 17.57 -17.86 -8.51
C THR A 6 16.47 -18.27 -9.48
N LEU A 7 15.69 -17.28 -9.92
CA LEU A 7 14.74 -17.44 -11.01
C LEU A 7 15.48 -17.25 -12.33
N VAL A 8 15.37 -18.25 -13.21
CA VAL A 8 15.81 -18.16 -14.61
C VAL A 8 14.56 -17.95 -15.44
N ILE A 9 14.47 -16.77 -16.05
CA ILE A 9 13.29 -16.30 -16.76
C ILE A 9 13.63 -16.24 -18.24
N GLU A 10 12.96 -17.05 -19.05
CA GLU A 10 13.08 -16.96 -20.50
C GLU A 10 12.10 -15.90 -21.02
N THR A 11 12.63 -14.91 -21.77
CA THR A 11 11.85 -13.86 -22.41
C THR A 11 12.20 -13.77 -23.89
N ASP A 12 11.37 -13.09 -24.68
CA ASP A 12 11.66 -12.79 -26.09
C ASP A 12 12.94 -11.95 -26.27
N ALA A 13 13.35 -11.21 -25.22
CA ALA A 13 14.58 -10.44 -25.18
C ALA A 13 15.80 -11.26 -24.70
N GLY A 14 15.62 -12.56 -24.42
CA GLY A 14 16.65 -13.48 -23.92
C GLY A 14 16.40 -13.95 -22.49
N THR A 15 17.37 -14.69 -21.93
CA THR A 15 17.31 -15.20 -20.55
C THR A 15 17.64 -14.11 -19.54
N ALA A 16 16.68 -13.75 -18.70
CA ALA A 16 16.88 -12.90 -17.53
C ALA A 16 17.14 -13.76 -16.28
N ILE A 17 18.15 -13.39 -15.50
CA ILE A 17 18.45 -14.06 -14.22
C ILE A 17 18.08 -13.12 -13.09
N ARG A 18 17.19 -13.57 -12.22
CA ARG A 18 16.75 -12.82 -11.05
C ARG A 18 17.09 -13.56 -9.78
N ARG A 19 17.87 -12.92 -8.91
CA ARG A 19 18.22 -13.45 -7.59
C ARG A 19 17.29 -12.87 -6.54
N ILE A 20 16.67 -13.76 -5.76
CA ILE A 20 15.90 -13.41 -4.58
C ILE A 20 16.81 -13.64 -3.37
N PRO A 21 17.16 -12.58 -2.62
CA PRO A 21 17.96 -12.72 -1.41
C PRO A 21 17.28 -13.64 -0.40
N ASP A 22 18.05 -14.29 0.47
CA ASP A 22 17.47 -14.92 1.66
C ASP A 22 16.90 -13.90 2.62
N ALA A 23 16.08 -14.37 3.56
CA ALA A 23 15.52 -13.52 4.60
C ALA A 23 16.63 -12.80 5.38
N SER A 24 16.40 -11.54 5.69
CA SER A 24 17.33 -10.68 6.43
C SER A 24 17.83 -11.35 7.72
N PRO A 25 19.09 -11.14 8.13
CA PRO A 25 19.60 -11.74 9.36
C PRO A 25 18.83 -11.23 10.58
N LEU A 26 18.55 -12.12 11.53
CA LEU A 26 17.93 -11.76 12.80
C LEU A 26 18.98 -11.20 13.77
N PRO A 27 18.63 -10.23 14.65
CA PRO A 27 19.54 -9.69 15.66
C PRO A 27 20.09 -10.77 16.61
N ASP A 28 21.37 -10.64 16.98
CA ASP A 28 22.01 -11.53 17.94
C ASP A 28 21.44 -11.33 19.36
N GLY A 29 21.13 -12.42 20.06
CA GLY A 29 20.76 -12.42 21.48
C GLY A 29 19.26 -12.35 21.79
N GLU A 30 18.41 -12.15 20.78
CA GLU A 30 16.96 -12.29 20.93
C GLU A 30 16.50 -13.74 20.76
N THR A 31 15.39 -14.11 21.38
CA THR A 31 14.73 -15.39 21.08
C THR A 31 14.25 -15.38 19.63
N GLN A 32 14.71 -16.31 18.80
CA GLN A 32 14.46 -16.37 17.34
C GLN A 32 12.98 -16.12 16.94
N GLY A 33 12.03 -16.57 17.75
CA GLY A 33 10.59 -16.30 17.54
C GLY A 33 10.25 -14.81 17.52
N HIS A 34 10.58 -14.07 18.60
CA HIS A 34 10.32 -12.64 18.70
C HIS A 34 11.11 -11.86 17.63
N ALA A 35 12.38 -12.19 17.43
CA ALA A 35 13.21 -11.54 16.42
C ALA A 35 12.63 -11.69 15.00
N ALA A 36 12.10 -12.87 14.66
CA ALA A 36 11.45 -13.11 13.38
C ALA A 36 10.14 -12.32 13.24
N GLU A 37 9.36 -12.22 14.32
CA GLU A 37 8.15 -11.39 14.34
C GLU A 37 8.46 -9.90 14.12
N ASP A 38 9.50 -9.38 14.77
CA ASP A 38 9.98 -8.01 14.57
C ASP A 38 10.45 -7.79 13.13
N ALA A 39 11.29 -8.68 12.59
CA ALA A 39 11.77 -8.58 11.21
C ALA A 39 10.62 -8.59 10.17
N ILE A 40 9.58 -9.39 10.41
CA ILE A 40 8.37 -9.42 9.57
C ILE A 40 7.66 -8.05 9.59
N ARG A 41 7.46 -7.47 10.77
CA ARG A 41 6.82 -6.15 10.93
C ARG A 41 7.68 -5.04 10.33
N ASP A 42 8.99 -5.10 10.54
CA ASP A 42 9.95 -4.12 10.04
C ASP A 42 10.01 -4.09 8.52
N ALA A 43 9.94 -5.25 7.85
CA ALA A 43 9.86 -5.31 6.40
C ALA A 43 8.61 -4.57 5.88
N ALA A 44 7.46 -4.79 6.53
CA ALA A 44 6.21 -4.11 6.19
C ALA A 44 6.24 -2.60 6.48
N ALA A 45 6.82 -2.20 7.62
CA ALA A 45 6.92 -0.80 8.02
C ALA A 45 7.91 -0.02 7.15
N THR A 46 9.06 -0.62 6.83
CA THR A 46 10.14 -0.01 6.04
C THR A 46 9.68 0.30 4.63
N TRP A 47 9.08 -0.69 3.95
CA TRP A 47 8.74 -0.56 2.53
C TRP A 47 7.28 -0.18 2.27
N GLY A 48 6.35 -0.59 3.14
CA GLY A 48 4.94 -0.23 3.07
C GLY A 48 4.69 1.13 3.69
N LEU A 49 4.48 1.17 5.01
CA LEU A 49 4.49 2.36 5.88
C LEU A 49 4.26 1.86 7.32
N PRO A 50 4.90 2.44 8.35
CA PRO A 50 4.66 2.04 9.73
C PRO A 50 3.21 2.31 10.20
N ASP A 51 2.52 3.27 9.58
CA ASP A 51 1.14 3.63 9.91
C ASP A 51 0.14 2.47 9.69
N PHE A 52 0.46 1.57 8.75
CA PHE A 52 -0.38 0.43 8.40
C PHE A 52 -0.03 -0.84 9.18
N VAL A 53 1.03 -0.83 9.98
CA VAL A 53 1.49 -1.98 10.75
C VAL A 53 1.02 -1.83 12.19
N PHE A 54 0.24 -2.79 12.68
CA PHE A 54 -0.34 -2.77 14.01
C PHE A 54 0.32 -3.82 14.90
N LEU A 55 0.67 -3.38 16.10
CA LEU A 55 1.39 -4.20 17.07
C LEU A 55 0.43 -5.21 17.73
N PRO A 56 0.95 -6.36 18.21
CA PRO A 56 0.16 -7.28 19.02
C PRO A 56 -0.42 -6.56 20.24
N GLU A 57 -1.74 -6.47 20.33
CA GLU A 57 -2.40 -5.98 21.54
C GLU A 57 -2.98 -7.14 22.36
N GLN A 58 -2.74 -7.07 23.66
CA GLN A 58 -3.31 -7.97 24.66
C GLN A 58 -4.73 -7.53 25.00
N GLN A 59 -5.74 -8.27 24.53
CA GLN A 59 -7.13 -8.08 24.94
C GLN A 59 -7.51 -8.99 26.10
N ARG A 60 -8.22 -8.46 27.10
CA ARG A 60 -8.88 -9.30 28.12
C ARG A 60 -10.11 -9.96 27.52
N VAL A 61 -10.13 -11.29 27.51
CA VAL A 61 -11.31 -12.10 27.12
C VAL A 61 -11.74 -12.92 28.34
N GLY A 62 -12.82 -12.48 29.00
CA GLY A 62 -13.27 -13.08 30.27
C GLY A 62 -12.26 -12.88 31.41
N SER A 63 -11.82 -13.96 32.05
CA SER A 63 -10.77 -13.93 33.08
C SER A 63 -9.34 -14.05 32.53
N GLY A 64 -9.17 -14.23 31.22
CA GLY A 64 -7.85 -14.40 30.58
C GLY A 64 -7.41 -13.19 29.74
N VAL A 65 -6.11 -13.09 29.49
CA VAL A 65 -5.52 -12.16 28.53
C VAL A 65 -5.19 -12.94 27.26
N ARG A 66 -5.56 -12.43 26.08
CA ARG A 66 -5.30 -13.04 24.78
C ARG A 66 -4.75 -12.00 23.82
N GLU A 67 -3.63 -12.33 23.19
CA GLU A 67 -3.03 -11.51 22.14
C GLU A 67 -3.80 -11.67 20.83
N LEU A 68 -4.08 -10.56 20.16
CA LEU A 68 -4.71 -10.51 18.83
C LEU A 68 -3.68 -10.78 17.73
N GLY A 69 -3.10 -11.99 17.74
CA GLY A 69 -2.10 -12.42 16.76
C GLY A 69 -0.73 -11.73 16.87
N ASP A 70 0.17 -12.06 15.94
CA ASP A 70 1.59 -11.63 15.99
C ASP A 70 1.79 -10.27 15.27
N GLY A 71 0.72 -9.74 14.66
CA GLY A 71 0.66 -8.43 14.02
C GLY A 71 -0.55 -8.32 13.11
N LEU A 72 -0.92 -7.09 12.75
CA LEU A 72 -1.99 -6.79 11.82
C LEU A 72 -1.51 -5.77 10.79
N LEU A 73 -1.97 -5.91 9.55
CA LEU A 73 -1.83 -4.87 8.53
C LEU A 73 -3.21 -4.32 8.18
N LEU A 74 -3.37 -3.00 8.17
CA LEU A 74 -4.61 -2.32 7.79
C LEU A 74 -4.30 -1.22 6.79
N VAL A 75 -4.93 -1.24 5.61
CA VAL A 75 -4.77 -0.18 4.60
C VAL A 75 -6.02 -0.08 3.72
N GLY A 76 -6.70 1.07 3.78
CA GLY A 76 -7.99 1.26 3.12
C GLY A 76 -8.99 0.19 3.58
N ASP A 77 -9.57 -0.51 2.63
CA ASP A 77 -10.51 -1.62 2.83
C ASP A 77 -9.84 -3.00 2.96
N HIS A 78 -8.51 -3.09 2.98
CA HIS A 78 -7.77 -4.35 3.07
C HIS A 78 -7.17 -4.54 4.46
N ALA A 79 -7.26 -5.77 4.98
CA ALA A 79 -6.65 -6.15 6.24
C ALA A 79 -6.01 -7.54 6.20
N ALA A 80 -4.92 -7.71 6.94
CA ALA A 80 -4.29 -9.01 7.15
C ALA A 80 -3.97 -9.27 8.61
N VAL A 81 -4.32 -10.47 9.09
CA VAL A 81 -3.79 -11.01 10.35
C VAL A 81 -2.50 -11.75 10.04
N ILE A 82 -1.41 -11.37 10.72
CA ILE A 82 -0.12 -12.02 10.61
C ILE A 82 0.04 -13.08 11.70
N GLN A 83 0.54 -14.25 11.31
CA GLN A 83 0.95 -15.33 12.20
C GLN A 83 2.35 -15.79 11.81
N SER A 84 3.32 -15.53 12.67
CA SER A 84 4.70 -15.99 12.52
C SER A 84 4.88 -17.39 13.11
N LYS A 85 5.67 -18.24 12.45
CA LYS A 85 6.07 -19.55 12.95
C LYS A 85 7.55 -19.77 12.65
N SER A 86 8.38 -19.61 13.68
CA SER A 86 9.83 -19.78 13.56
C SER A 86 10.29 -21.17 13.95
N ARG A 87 11.12 -21.79 13.11
CA ARG A 87 11.77 -23.07 13.40
C ARG A 87 13.10 -22.82 14.10
N THR A 88 13.12 -23.05 15.41
CA THR A 88 14.37 -23.20 16.17
C THR A 88 14.90 -24.62 16.02
N ASP A 89 16.21 -24.77 15.91
CA ASP A 89 16.92 -26.06 15.83
C ASP A 89 16.32 -27.02 14.79
N PRO A 90 16.40 -26.67 13.48
CA PRO A 90 15.99 -27.57 12.41
C PRO A 90 16.83 -28.87 12.46
N THR A 91 16.22 -29.97 12.03
CA THR A 91 16.84 -31.29 12.01
C THR A 91 16.98 -31.79 10.58
N ASP A 92 17.97 -32.65 10.34
CA ASP A 92 18.17 -33.28 9.03
C ASP A 92 17.09 -34.34 8.68
N ASN A 93 16.09 -34.51 9.54
CA ASN A 93 15.00 -35.45 9.34
C ASN A 93 13.81 -34.78 8.65
N ALA A 94 13.72 -34.97 7.33
CA ALA A 94 12.67 -34.39 6.51
C ALA A 94 11.24 -34.69 7.00
N ASP A 95 10.95 -35.90 7.50
CA ASP A 95 9.61 -36.26 8.00
C ASP A 95 9.24 -35.49 9.28
N ARG A 96 10.23 -35.24 10.15
CA ARG A 96 10.04 -34.40 11.35
C ARG A 96 9.79 -32.96 10.96
N GLU A 97 10.54 -32.42 10.01
CA GLU A 97 10.35 -31.04 9.53
C GLU A 97 9.00 -30.87 8.82
N LEU A 98 8.59 -31.82 7.98
CA LEU A 98 7.26 -31.81 7.36
C LEU A 98 6.13 -31.88 8.40
N SER A 99 6.31 -32.71 9.44
CA SER A 99 5.35 -32.83 10.54
C SER A 99 5.27 -31.54 11.37
N TRP A 100 6.42 -30.89 11.59
CA TRP A 100 6.49 -29.59 12.24
C TRP A 100 5.80 -28.51 11.41
N LEU A 101 6.06 -28.45 10.10
CA LEU A 101 5.45 -27.51 9.17
C LEU A 101 3.93 -27.66 9.18
N ARG A 102 3.39 -28.87 8.94
CA ARG A 102 1.93 -29.11 8.96
C ARG A 102 1.29 -28.64 10.25
N LYS A 103 1.84 -29.07 11.39
CA LYS A 103 1.31 -28.72 12.72
C LYS A 103 1.27 -27.21 12.95
N ASN A 104 2.36 -26.50 12.65
CA ASN A 104 2.49 -25.09 12.96
C ASN A 104 1.72 -24.21 11.97
N VAL A 105 1.70 -24.59 10.69
CA VAL A 105 0.89 -23.91 9.67
C VAL A 105 -0.60 -24.06 9.98
N GLU A 106 -1.10 -25.27 10.24
CA GLU A 106 -2.51 -25.47 10.62
C GLU A 106 -2.89 -24.69 11.87
N LYS A 107 -1.98 -24.61 12.85
CA LYS A 107 -2.18 -23.80 14.05
C LYS A 107 -2.28 -22.31 13.71
N GLY A 108 -1.35 -21.79 12.90
CA GLY A 108 -1.35 -20.39 12.45
C GLY A 108 -2.63 -20.03 11.70
N LEU A 109 -3.07 -20.86 10.76
CA LEU A 109 -4.30 -20.66 10.01
C LEU A 109 -5.54 -20.55 10.94
N LYS A 110 -5.65 -21.45 11.92
CA LYS A 110 -6.74 -21.42 12.92
C LYS A 110 -6.69 -20.17 13.81
N GLN A 111 -5.49 -19.76 14.24
CA GLN A 111 -5.28 -18.57 15.06
C GLN A 111 -5.66 -17.29 14.30
N GLY A 112 -5.19 -17.14 13.06
CA GLY A 112 -5.50 -15.98 12.23
C GLY A 112 -7.00 -15.84 11.96
N SER A 113 -7.66 -16.91 11.54
CA SER A 113 -9.11 -16.91 11.33
C SER A 113 -9.91 -16.61 12.60
N GLY A 114 -9.47 -17.14 13.75
CA GLY A 114 -10.06 -16.82 15.05
C GLY A 114 -9.95 -15.33 15.41
N THR A 115 -8.83 -14.70 15.07
CA THR A 115 -8.57 -13.26 15.29
C THR A 115 -9.49 -12.40 14.41
N VAL A 116 -9.60 -12.72 13.12
CA VAL A 116 -10.56 -12.05 12.21
C VAL A 116 -11.98 -12.12 12.74
N ARG A 117 -12.41 -13.31 13.17
CA ARG A 117 -13.75 -13.49 13.74
C ARG A 117 -13.98 -12.62 14.97
N GLN A 118 -12.99 -12.50 15.85
CA GLN A 118 -13.09 -11.67 17.05
C GLN A 118 -13.23 -10.19 16.69
N LEU A 119 -12.40 -9.67 15.78
CA LEU A 119 -12.43 -8.27 15.34
C LEU A 119 -13.73 -7.91 14.62
N LYS A 120 -14.34 -8.86 13.89
CA LYS A 120 -15.67 -8.68 13.28
C LYS A 120 -16.82 -8.64 14.30
N LEU A 121 -16.62 -9.24 15.47
CA LEU A 121 -17.62 -9.28 16.54
C LEU A 121 -17.54 -8.04 17.44
N THR A 122 -16.34 -7.53 17.68
CA THR A 122 -16.11 -6.43 18.61
C THR A 122 -14.96 -5.58 18.08
N SER A 123 -15.23 -4.29 17.89
CA SER A 123 -14.20 -3.32 17.51
C SER A 123 -13.14 -3.21 18.61
N ALA A 124 -11.93 -2.87 18.19
CA ALA A 124 -10.77 -2.76 19.06
C ALA A 124 -10.07 -1.42 18.82
N ASN A 125 -9.64 -0.75 19.89
CA ASN A 125 -8.61 0.27 19.74
C ASN A 125 -7.29 -0.46 19.52
N MET A 126 -6.51 -0.05 18.53
CA MET A 126 -5.26 -0.72 18.17
C MET A 126 -4.16 0.29 17.90
N THR A 127 -2.95 -0.01 18.34
CA THR A 127 -1.79 0.87 18.21
C THR A 127 -0.91 0.46 17.04
N ASN A 128 -0.66 1.40 16.12
CA ASN A 128 0.23 1.17 14.98
C ASN A 128 1.72 1.30 15.37
N ALA A 129 2.62 0.95 14.45
CA ALA A 129 4.06 1.00 14.66
C ALA A 129 4.62 2.42 14.80
N ARG A 130 3.80 3.46 14.60
CA ARG A 130 4.11 4.85 14.97
C ARG A 130 3.66 5.23 16.39
N GLY A 131 3.08 4.30 17.13
CA GLY A 131 2.60 4.53 18.49
C GLY A 131 1.26 5.28 18.55
N ARG A 132 0.44 5.21 17.50
CA ARG A 132 -0.84 5.91 17.42
C ARG A 132 -1.98 4.91 17.50
N THR A 133 -2.96 5.22 18.33
CA THR A 133 -4.12 4.36 18.56
C THR A 133 -5.28 4.78 17.66
N VAL A 134 -5.87 3.83 16.94
CA VAL A 134 -7.09 4.03 16.15
C VAL A 134 -8.15 2.98 16.47
N PRO A 135 -9.44 3.31 16.36
CA PRO A 135 -10.51 2.32 16.42
C PRO A 135 -10.50 1.47 15.13
N VAL A 136 -10.63 0.16 15.29
CA VAL A 136 -10.69 -0.84 14.22
C VAL A 136 -11.98 -1.64 14.37
N ASP A 137 -12.92 -1.49 13.44
CA ASP A 137 -14.05 -2.41 13.28
C ASP A 137 -13.72 -3.43 12.20
N GLY A 138 -13.71 -4.72 12.55
CA GLY A 138 -13.37 -5.77 11.60
C GLY A 138 -14.36 -5.92 10.44
N LYS A 139 -15.51 -5.26 10.46
CA LYS A 139 -16.48 -5.29 9.34
C LYS A 139 -16.07 -4.42 8.17
N ASP A 140 -15.22 -3.42 8.40
CA ASP A 140 -14.82 -2.44 7.39
C ASP A 140 -13.76 -2.98 6.42
N TYR A 141 -13.28 -4.20 6.65
CA TYR A 141 -12.14 -4.76 5.91
C TYR A 141 -12.46 -6.09 5.22
N THR A 142 -11.85 -6.22 4.04
CA THR A 142 -11.61 -7.50 3.38
C THR A 142 -10.39 -8.17 4.01
N TRP A 143 -10.63 -9.26 4.73
CA TRP A 143 -9.60 -9.93 5.53
C TRP A 143 -8.85 -11.03 4.79
N LEU A 144 -7.57 -11.13 5.12
CA LEU A 144 -6.66 -12.22 4.78
C LEU A 144 -5.97 -12.75 6.05
N THR A 145 -5.71 -14.06 6.13
CA THR A 145 -4.77 -14.63 7.10
C THR A 145 -3.44 -14.92 6.42
N VAL A 146 -2.34 -14.35 6.93
CA VAL A 146 -0.99 -14.59 6.42
C VAL A 146 -0.20 -15.36 7.46
N VAL A 147 0.18 -16.60 7.14
CA VAL A 147 1.09 -17.39 7.96
C VAL A 147 2.50 -17.30 7.38
N ILE A 148 3.42 -16.73 8.13
CA ILE A 148 4.80 -16.54 7.71
C ILE A 148 5.67 -17.54 8.45
N VAL A 149 6.38 -18.36 7.70
CA VAL A 149 7.27 -19.38 8.24
C VAL A 149 8.71 -18.88 8.16
N ASP A 150 9.36 -18.75 9.32
CA ASP A 150 10.80 -18.51 9.41
C ASP A 150 11.50 -19.87 9.57
N HIS A 151 11.93 -20.44 8.46
CA HIS A 151 12.61 -21.73 8.39
C HIS A 151 13.75 -21.62 7.38
N THR A 152 14.98 -21.88 7.82
CA THR A 152 16.18 -21.66 6.99
C THR A 152 16.29 -22.62 5.80
N ASP A 153 15.84 -23.86 5.96
CA ASP A 153 15.89 -24.88 4.90
C ASP A 153 14.66 -25.81 4.95
N PRO A 154 13.47 -25.35 4.55
CA PRO A 154 12.25 -26.16 4.61
C PRO A 154 12.34 -27.34 3.61
N PRO A 155 11.81 -28.53 3.96
CA PRO A 155 11.75 -29.64 3.02
C PRO A 155 11.02 -29.28 1.73
N ARG A 156 11.62 -29.66 0.59
CA ARG A 156 11.00 -29.48 -0.73
C ARG A 156 9.71 -30.29 -0.87
N GLY A 157 8.85 -29.83 -1.76
CA GLY A 157 7.53 -30.41 -2.05
C GLY A 157 6.47 -30.15 -0.98
N PHE A 158 6.77 -29.36 0.06
CA PHE A 158 5.75 -29.01 1.06
C PHE A 158 4.77 -27.99 0.48
N GLN A 159 3.55 -28.47 0.21
CA GLN A 159 2.41 -27.63 -0.15
C GLN A 159 1.60 -27.29 1.11
N PRO A 160 1.39 -26.01 1.43
CA PRO A 160 0.57 -25.62 2.56
C PRO A 160 -0.86 -26.18 2.45
N PRO A 161 -1.47 -26.63 3.57
CA PRO A 161 -2.84 -27.07 3.57
C PRO A 161 -3.79 -25.91 3.21
N PRO A 162 -4.96 -26.20 2.63
CA PRO A 162 -5.96 -25.17 2.38
C PRO A 162 -6.42 -24.53 3.69
N ALA A 163 -6.86 -23.27 3.60
CA ALA A 163 -7.43 -22.57 4.73
C ALA A 163 -8.61 -23.38 5.31
N PRO A 164 -8.66 -23.66 6.62
CA PRO A 164 -9.74 -24.44 7.22
C PRO A 164 -11.05 -23.63 7.38
N THR A 165 -11.10 -22.40 6.87
CA THR A 165 -12.19 -21.43 7.09
C THR A 165 -12.45 -20.60 5.85
N GLU A 166 -13.58 -19.90 5.80
CA GLU A 166 -13.96 -19.00 4.69
C GLU A 166 -13.05 -17.77 4.53
N VAL A 167 -12.29 -17.41 5.57
CA VAL A 167 -11.30 -16.33 5.47
C VAL A 167 -10.17 -16.78 4.54
N PRO A 168 -9.90 -16.07 3.43
CA PRO A 168 -8.76 -16.36 2.56
C PRO A 168 -7.47 -16.42 3.38
N ALA A 169 -6.58 -17.36 3.04
CA ALA A 169 -5.31 -17.48 3.72
C ALA A 169 -4.17 -17.84 2.77
N ILE A 170 -2.97 -17.42 3.15
CA ILE A 170 -1.73 -17.67 2.41
C ILE A 170 -0.63 -18.05 3.39
N VAL A 171 0.25 -18.94 2.95
CA VAL A 171 1.38 -19.41 3.75
C VAL A 171 2.63 -19.23 2.91
N LEU A 172 3.62 -18.54 3.45
CA LEU A 172 4.83 -18.15 2.72
C LEU A 172 6.05 -18.11 3.65
N LEU A 173 7.26 -18.13 3.09
CA LEU A 173 8.47 -17.97 3.90
C LEU A 173 8.69 -16.50 4.27
N ARG A 174 9.42 -16.24 5.37
CA ARG A 174 9.84 -14.86 5.72
C ARG A 174 10.59 -14.18 4.58
N ARG A 175 11.41 -14.91 3.84
CA ARG A 175 12.09 -14.42 2.64
C ARG A 175 11.10 -13.89 1.59
N ASP A 176 10.02 -14.63 1.36
CA ASP A 176 9.02 -14.30 0.34
C ASP A 176 8.24 -13.04 0.75
N TRP A 177 7.96 -12.89 2.04
CA TRP A 177 7.37 -11.68 2.62
C TRP A 177 8.24 -10.44 2.38
N GLU A 178 9.53 -10.53 2.72
CA GLU A 178 10.49 -9.45 2.53
C GLU A 178 10.67 -9.11 1.05
N PHE A 179 10.70 -10.13 0.19
CA PHE A 179 10.70 -9.96 -1.27
C PHE A 179 9.51 -9.14 -1.75
N LEU A 180 8.28 -9.48 -1.34
CA LEU A 180 7.08 -8.78 -1.79
C LEU A 180 7.10 -7.30 -1.36
N PHE A 181 7.50 -7.02 -0.13
CA PHE A 181 7.58 -5.66 0.39
C PHE A 181 8.68 -4.83 -0.28
N ASP A 182 9.89 -5.36 -0.44
CA ASP A 182 10.96 -4.66 -1.16
C ASP A 182 10.59 -4.42 -2.63
N HIS A 183 9.90 -5.39 -3.25
CA HIS A 183 9.53 -5.32 -4.65
C HIS A 183 8.40 -4.33 -4.94
N LEU A 184 7.32 -4.36 -4.15
CA LEU A 184 6.12 -3.55 -4.38
C LEU A 184 6.14 -2.21 -3.65
N ARG A 185 6.80 -2.14 -2.49
CA ARG A 185 6.92 -0.90 -1.67
C ARG A 185 5.59 -0.22 -1.39
N SER A 186 4.59 -1.04 -1.09
CA SER A 186 3.21 -0.63 -0.82
C SER A 186 2.51 -1.73 -0.04
N THR A 187 1.91 -1.38 1.10
CA THR A 187 1.12 -2.35 1.88
C THR A 187 -0.13 -2.75 1.10
N ARG A 188 -0.81 -1.80 0.45
CA ARG A 188 -2.04 -2.07 -0.32
C ARG A 188 -1.78 -3.04 -1.47
N PHE A 189 -0.72 -2.84 -2.24
CA PHE A 189 -0.40 -3.74 -3.36
C PHE A 189 0.08 -5.12 -2.90
N VAL A 190 0.82 -5.20 -1.79
CA VAL A 190 1.19 -6.51 -1.19
C VAL A 190 -0.07 -7.26 -0.76
N LEU A 191 -0.99 -6.61 -0.04
CA LEU A 191 -2.24 -7.26 0.38
C LEU A 191 -3.13 -7.64 -0.79
N ALA A 192 -3.25 -6.78 -1.81
CA ALA A 192 -4.01 -7.08 -3.02
C ALA A 192 -3.43 -8.29 -3.78
N TYR A 193 -2.11 -8.38 -3.90
CA TYR A 193 -1.42 -9.54 -4.48
C TYR A 193 -1.70 -10.81 -3.67
N LEU A 194 -1.48 -10.78 -2.36
CA LEU A 194 -1.67 -11.94 -1.50
C LEU A 194 -3.13 -12.41 -1.48
N LEU A 195 -4.09 -11.48 -1.53
CA LEU A 195 -5.51 -11.79 -1.61
C LEU A 195 -5.88 -12.43 -2.95
N ARG A 196 -5.33 -11.92 -4.06
CA ARG A 196 -5.46 -12.54 -5.40
C ARG A 196 -4.93 -13.96 -5.37
N ALA A 197 -3.73 -14.16 -4.83
CA ALA A 197 -3.09 -15.47 -4.72
C ALA A 197 -3.89 -16.44 -3.83
N ALA A 198 -4.38 -15.98 -2.68
CA ALA A 198 -5.19 -16.79 -1.77
C ALA A 198 -6.55 -17.20 -2.37
N ARG A 199 -7.13 -16.36 -3.25
CA ARG A 199 -8.42 -16.63 -3.91
C ARG A 199 -8.29 -17.40 -5.23
N GLY A 200 -7.14 -17.29 -5.92
CA GLY A 200 -6.89 -17.94 -7.21
C GLY A 200 -6.90 -19.46 -7.13
N GLY A 201 -6.68 -20.04 -5.95
CA GLY A 201 -6.68 -21.49 -5.73
C GLY A 201 -5.37 -22.18 -6.14
N ASP A 202 -4.39 -21.43 -6.64
CA ASP A 202 -3.07 -21.93 -7.01
C ASP A 202 -2.28 -22.31 -5.76
N VAL A 203 -2.19 -23.62 -5.50
CA VAL A 203 -1.34 -24.15 -4.43
C VAL A 203 0.09 -24.26 -4.94
N VAL A 204 0.98 -23.44 -4.37
CA VAL A 204 2.42 -23.48 -4.65
C VAL A 204 3.17 -24.07 -3.47
N GLU A 205 4.36 -24.59 -3.75
CA GLU A 205 5.29 -25.05 -2.72
C GLU A 205 5.69 -23.89 -1.79
N LEU A 206 5.93 -24.18 -0.51
CA LEU A 206 6.43 -23.17 0.42
C LEU A 206 7.82 -22.70 -0.02
N GLY A 207 7.96 -21.38 -0.26
CA GLY A 207 9.19 -20.76 -0.77
C GLY A 207 9.16 -20.40 -2.25
N ASP A 208 8.10 -20.80 -2.97
CA ASP A 208 7.92 -20.55 -4.41
C ASP A 208 7.12 -19.26 -4.71
N GLU A 209 6.81 -18.43 -3.71
CA GLU A 209 6.05 -17.20 -3.93
C GLU A 209 6.65 -16.28 -4.99
N PRO A 210 7.98 -16.08 -5.07
CA PRO A 210 8.57 -15.27 -6.13
C PRO A 210 8.30 -15.82 -7.54
N ARG A 211 8.19 -17.14 -7.70
CA ARG A 211 7.79 -17.76 -8.97
C ARG A 211 6.32 -17.46 -9.27
N ARG A 212 5.41 -17.67 -8.33
CA ARG A 212 3.98 -17.34 -8.50
C ARG A 212 3.78 -15.86 -8.81
N TYR A 213 4.49 -14.99 -8.11
CA TYR A 213 4.49 -13.54 -8.37
C TYR A 213 4.88 -13.25 -9.81
N HIS A 214 5.97 -13.86 -10.28
CA HIS A 214 6.44 -13.67 -11.64
C HIS A 214 5.45 -14.18 -12.69
N GLU A 215 4.81 -15.34 -12.47
CA GLU A 215 3.75 -15.86 -13.33
C GLU A 215 2.57 -14.89 -13.41
N TYR A 216 2.13 -14.31 -12.29
CA TYR A 216 1.10 -13.27 -12.29
C TYR A 216 1.54 -11.99 -12.98
N ALA A 217 2.81 -11.59 -12.82
CA ALA A 217 3.35 -10.42 -13.49
C ALA A 217 3.36 -10.58 -15.02
N LEU A 218 3.76 -11.74 -15.52
CA LEU A 218 3.69 -12.06 -16.95
C LEU A 218 2.24 -12.11 -17.46
N ALA A 219 1.34 -12.72 -16.69
CA ALA A 219 -0.07 -12.77 -17.04
C ALA A 219 -0.70 -11.36 -17.10
N ASP A 220 -0.33 -10.47 -16.17
CA ASP A 220 -0.79 -9.08 -16.15
C ASP A 220 -0.26 -8.28 -17.34
N VAL A 221 1.00 -8.49 -17.74
CA VAL A 221 1.58 -7.86 -18.93
C VAL A 221 0.93 -8.35 -20.22
N ALA A 222 0.56 -9.63 -20.28
CA ALA A 222 -0.12 -10.22 -21.43
C ALA A 222 -1.62 -9.89 -21.49
N ALA A 223 -2.21 -9.40 -20.40
CA ALA A 223 -3.62 -9.09 -20.33
C ALA A 223 -3.96 -7.81 -21.13
N THR A 224 -5.14 -7.81 -21.74
CA THR A 224 -5.72 -6.58 -22.30
C THR A 224 -6.14 -5.67 -21.14
N PRO A 225 -5.71 -4.40 -21.11
CA PRO A 225 -6.21 -3.44 -20.13
C PRO A 225 -7.73 -3.35 -20.12
N ASP A 226 -8.30 -3.25 -18.91
CA ASP A 226 -9.70 -2.87 -18.77
C ASP A 226 -9.94 -1.51 -19.43
N PRO A 227 -11.09 -1.30 -20.11
CA PRO A 227 -11.41 0.01 -20.66
C PRO A 227 -11.58 1.03 -19.53
N VAL A 228 -11.47 2.31 -19.89
CA VAL A 228 -11.90 3.40 -19.01
C VAL A 228 -13.40 3.23 -18.76
N ASP A 229 -13.81 3.27 -17.49
CA ASP A 229 -15.21 3.11 -17.12
C ASP A 229 -16.06 4.24 -17.76
N PRO A 230 -17.21 3.92 -18.40
CA PRO A 230 -18.06 4.92 -19.03
C PRO A 230 -18.49 6.07 -18.11
N ALA A 231 -18.59 5.85 -16.80
CA ALA A 231 -18.91 6.88 -15.83
C ALA A 231 -17.85 7.99 -15.80
N VAL A 232 -16.57 7.62 -15.79
CA VAL A 232 -15.45 8.58 -15.71
C VAL A 232 -14.89 8.99 -17.07
N ALA A 233 -15.28 8.30 -18.15
CA ALA A 233 -14.87 8.62 -19.52
C ALA A 233 -15.08 10.10 -19.91
N PRO A 234 -16.20 10.78 -19.57
CA PRO A 234 -16.37 12.20 -19.85
C PRO A 234 -15.33 13.09 -19.14
N LEU A 235 -14.95 12.74 -17.91
CA LEU A 235 -13.99 13.51 -17.11
C LEU A 235 -12.58 13.46 -17.70
N VAL A 236 -12.16 12.27 -18.14
CA VAL A 236 -10.83 12.10 -18.76
C VAL A 236 -10.78 12.70 -20.17
N ASN A 237 -11.89 12.67 -20.91
CA ASN A 237 -11.98 13.22 -22.27
C ASN A 237 -12.10 14.75 -22.31
N ALA A 238 -12.47 15.38 -21.19
CA ALA A 238 -12.63 16.83 -21.11
C ALA A 238 -11.31 17.61 -21.20
N LYS A 239 -10.16 16.96 -21.00
CA LYS A 239 -8.83 17.58 -20.96
C LYS A 239 -7.77 16.72 -21.65
N PRO A 240 -6.60 17.28 -22.01
CA PRO A 240 -5.46 16.48 -22.44
C PRO A 240 -5.07 15.48 -21.34
N THR A 241 -5.43 14.21 -21.53
CA THR A 241 -5.26 13.15 -20.54
C THR A 241 -4.45 11.99 -21.15
N THR A 242 -3.57 11.40 -20.34
CA THR A 242 -2.91 10.14 -20.66
C THR A 242 -3.63 9.03 -19.91
N VAL A 243 -4.24 8.10 -20.65
CA VAL A 243 -4.76 6.87 -20.07
C VAL A 243 -3.58 5.93 -19.84
N ALA A 244 -3.39 5.50 -18.61
CA ALA A 244 -2.35 4.56 -18.21
C ALA A 244 -2.99 3.31 -17.62
N SER A 245 -2.52 2.15 -18.04
CA SER A 245 -2.81 0.86 -17.40
C SER A 245 -1.50 0.28 -16.90
N THR A 246 -1.53 -0.28 -15.69
CA THR A 246 -0.37 -0.89 -15.06
C THR A 246 -0.67 -2.31 -14.64
N ALA A 247 0.31 -3.20 -14.81
CA ALA A 247 0.26 -4.54 -14.22
C ALA A 247 0.05 -4.45 -12.70
N ARG A 248 -0.85 -5.28 -12.16
CA ARG A 248 -1.13 -5.35 -10.72
C ARG A 248 0.08 -5.93 -9.97
N ALA A 249 0.77 -6.87 -10.61
CA ALA A 249 2.09 -7.36 -10.21
C ALA A 249 3.16 -6.87 -11.23
N PRO A 250 3.82 -5.71 -11.02
CA PRO A 250 4.88 -5.27 -11.94
C PRO A 250 6.07 -6.24 -11.95
N LEU A 251 6.65 -6.46 -13.14
CA LEU A 251 7.86 -7.30 -13.30
C LEU A 251 9.07 -6.69 -12.59
N GLU A 252 9.29 -5.39 -12.78
CA GLU A 252 10.43 -4.66 -12.23
C GLU A 252 10.17 -4.16 -10.80
N PRO A 253 11.19 -4.17 -9.92
CA PRO A 253 11.04 -3.65 -8.57
C PRO A 253 10.77 -2.15 -8.57
N VAL A 254 9.82 -1.74 -7.74
CA VAL A 254 9.35 -0.36 -7.66
C VAL A 254 10.48 0.55 -7.19
N GLY A 255 10.73 1.63 -7.95
CA GLY A 255 11.75 2.62 -7.62
C GLY A 255 13.19 2.20 -7.88
N ARG A 256 13.45 1.06 -8.54
CA ARG A 256 14.81 0.61 -8.91
C ARG A 256 15.47 1.50 -9.95
N GLU A 257 14.76 1.81 -11.04
CA GLU A 257 15.30 2.62 -12.14
C GLU A 257 15.25 4.13 -11.85
N ASP A 258 14.26 4.58 -11.06
CA ASP A 258 14.04 6.00 -10.77
C ASP A 258 13.90 6.26 -9.27
N ARG A 259 15.02 6.07 -8.58
CA ARG A 259 15.10 6.19 -7.12
C ARG A 259 14.68 7.58 -6.63
N ALA A 260 15.01 8.65 -7.36
CA ALA A 260 14.69 10.02 -6.95
C ALA A 260 13.18 10.28 -7.00
N ALA A 261 12.50 9.87 -8.07
CA ALA A 261 11.05 9.99 -8.19
C ALA A 261 10.33 9.20 -7.10
N HIS A 262 10.80 7.98 -6.82
CA HIS A 262 10.24 7.14 -5.77
C HIS A 262 10.47 7.72 -4.36
N ILE A 263 11.67 8.24 -4.06
CA ILE A 263 11.98 8.90 -2.79
C ILE A 263 11.06 10.11 -2.58
N LEU A 264 10.85 10.94 -3.62
CA LEU A 264 9.93 12.08 -3.53
C LEU A 264 8.53 11.62 -3.10
N TYR A 265 8.01 10.58 -3.75
CA TYR A 265 6.70 10.04 -3.41
C TYR A 265 6.63 9.52 -1.96
N ARG A 266 7.67 8.78 -1.53
CA ARG A 266 7.77 8.33 -0.14
C ARG A 266 7.84 9.50 0.84
N MET A 267 8.59 10.55 0.53
CA MET A 267 8.68 11.75 1.37
C MET A 267 7.34 12.45 1.52
N ILE A 268 6.51 12.50 0.47
CA ILE A 268 5.13 13.01 0.56
C ILE A 268 4.32 12.20 1.58
N MET A 269 4.36 10.87 1.49
CA MET A 269 3.66 10.00 2.43
C MET A 269 4.17 10.16 3.87
N GLU A 270 5.49 10.27 4.06
CA GLU A 270 6.09 10.54 5.38
C GLU A 270 5.70 11.91 5.92
N ASP A 271 5.65 12.95 5.08
CA ASP A 271 5.20 14.27 5.48
C ASP A 271 3.74 14.22 5.95
N VAL A 272 2.86 13.54 5.21
CA VAL A 272 1.46 13.33 5.60
C VAL A 272 1.34 12.55 6.90
N ALA A 273 2.13 11.49 7.04
CA ALA A 273 2.17 10.69 8.25
C ALA A 273 2.61 11.52 9.45
N ASN A 274 3.45 12.55 9.28
CA ASN A 274 3.94 13.39 10.36
C ASN A 274 3.20 14.73 10.52
N THR A 275 2.19 15.00 9.69
CA THR A 275 1.36 16.21 9.80
C THR A 275 0.66 16.25 11.16
N PRO A 276 0.81 17.30 11.97
CA PRO A 276 0.09 17.41 13.24
C PRO A 276 -1.42 17.46 13.02
N ILE A 277 -2.15 16.48 13.57
CA ILE A 277 -3.62 16.47 13.61
C ILE A 277 -4.09 16.06 15.01
N PRO A 278 -5.32 16.39 15.41
CA PRO A 278 -5.88 15.91 16.66
C PRO A 278 -5.98 14.38 16.71
N GLU A 279 -5.73 13.77 17.86
CA GLU A 279 -5.79 12.30 18.05
C GLU A 279 -7.15 11.70 17.62
N ALA A 280 -8.24 12.44 17.80
CA ALA A 280 -9.57 12.04 17.35
C ALA A 280 -9.70 11.88 15.81
N ARG A 281 -8.70 12.33 15.03
CA ARG A 281 -8.66 12.28 13.56
C ARG A 281 -7.60 11.32 13.02
N GLU A 282 -7.06 10.43 13.85
CA GLU A 282 -6.06 9.46 13.40
C GLU A 282 -6.60 8.51 12.32
N THR A 283 -7.88 8.16 12.36
CA THR A 283 -8.55 7.40 11.28
C THR A 283 -8.50 8.16 9.95
N ASP A 284 -8.75 9.47 9.94
CA ASP A 284 -8.65 10.29 8.72
C ASP A 284 -7.25 10.23 8.13
N ARG A 285 -6.20 10.27 8.97
CA ARG A 285 -4.81 10.14 8.49
C ARG A 285 -4.57 8.80 7.81
N LEU A 286 -5.05 7.71 8.39
CA LEU A 286 -4.92 6.39 7.78
C LEU A 286 -5.64 6.31 6.43
N LEU A 287 -6.82 6.92 6.30
CA LEU A 287 -7.54 7.00 5.03
C LEU A 287 -6.77 7.82 3.99
N MET A 288 -6.22 8.98 4.37
CA MET A 288 -5.39 9.79 3.46
C MET A 288 -4.12 9.03 3.02
N LEU A 289 -3.45 8.33 3.95
CA LEU A 289 -2.29 7.52 3.61
C LEU A 289 -2.67 6.34 2.71
N ALA A 290 -3.83 5.71 2.94
CA ALA A 290 -4.34 4.63 2.11
C ALA A 290 -4.67 5.11 0.69
N ALA A 291 -5.24 6.32 0.54
CA ALA A 291 -5.48 6.95 -0.75
C ALA A 291 -4.18 7.15 -1.55
N LEU A 292 -3.11 7.62 -0.89
CA LEU A 292 -1.77 7.67 -1.51
C LEU A 292 -1.27 6.27 -1.85
N ASP A 293 -1.28 5.34 -0.90
CA ASP A 293 -0.77 3.99 -1.15
C ASP A 293 -1.58 3.23 -2.22
N GLY A 294 -2.81 3.66 -2.50
CA GLY A 294 -3.64 3.19 -3.62
C GLY A 294 -3.17 3.59 -5.01
N LEU A 295 -2.33 4.62 -5.15
CA LEU A 295 -1.78 4.97 -6.45
C LEU A 295 -0.96 3.80 -7.02
N PRO A 296 -1.28 3.32 -8.24
CA PRO A 296 -0.60 2.19 -8.84
C PRO A 296 0.91 2.34 -8.84
N VAL A 297 1.60 1.31 -8.35
CA VAL A 297 3.05 1.36 -8.13
C VAL A 297 3.83 1.63 -9.41
N GLY A 298 3.32 1.18 -10.58
CA GLY A 298 3.89 1.49 -11.89
C GLY A 298 3.81 2.97 -12.27
N ASN A 299 2.81 3.70 -11.77
CA ASN A 299 2.59 5.12 -12.06
C ASN A 299 3.37 6.05 -11.12
N ARG A 300 3.82 5.56 -9.95
CA ARG A 300 4.52 6.37 -8.94
C ARG A 300 5.79 7.03 -9.49
N SER A 301 6.55 6.34 -10.33
CA SER A 301 7.78 6.88 -10.94
C SER A 301 7.49 7.98 -11.96
N GLU A 302 6.47 7.81 -12.81
CA GLU A 302 6.05 8.86 -13.77
C GLU A 302 5.54 10.10 -13.03
N LEU A 303 4.69 9.91 -12.03
CA LEU A 303 4.20 11.00 -11.20
C LEU A 303 5.37 11.71 -10.52
N GLY A 304 6.29 10.97 -9.89
CA GLY A 304 7.45 11.57 -9.23
C GLY A 304 8.33 12.37 -10.20
N ARG A 305 8.59 11.88 -11.41
CA ARG A 305 9.30 12.66 -12.46
C ARG A 305 8.55 13.95 -12.81
N THR A 306 7.25 13.87 -12.99
CA THR A 306 6.39 15.01 -13.31
C THR A 306 6.47 16.05 -12.20
N LEU A 307 6.35 15.64 -10.93
CA LEU A 307 6.45 16.53 -9.79
C LEU A 307 7.85 17.15 -9.67
N VAL A 308 8.93 16.40 -9.94
CA VAL A 308 10.28 16.97 -9.98
C VAL A 308 10.42 18.06 -11.04
N GLN A 309 9.84 17.86 -12.23
CA GLN A 309 9.83 18.88 -13.29
C GLN A 309 9.04 20.12 -12.87
N PHE A 310 7.87 19.94 -12.28
CA PHE A 310 7.05 21.03 -11.75
C PHE A 310 7.78 21.81 -10.66
N MET A 311 8.46 21.12 -9.73
CA MET A 311 9.27 21.76 -8.69
C MET A 311 10.42 22.58 -9.26
N LYS A 312 11.12 22.07 -10.28
CA LYS A 312 12.18 22.82 -10.98
C LYS A 312 11.64 24.10 -11.61
N SER A 313 10.49 24.01 -12.29
CA SER A 313 9.83 25.17 -12.90
C SER A 313 9.38 26.19 -11.84
N ALA A 314 8.73 25.73 -10.78
CA ALA A 314 8.26 26.55 -9.67
C ALA A 314 9.41 27.29 -8.97
N ALA A 315 10.55 26.62 -8.75
CA ALA A 315 11.73 27.22 -8.13
C ALA A 315 12.44 28.28 -9.00
N GLN A 316 12.24 28.24 -10.32
CA GLN A 316 12.82 29.19 -11.27
C GLN A 316 11.90 30.39 -11.55
N HIS A 317 10.69 30.40 -10.99
CA HIS A 317 9.73 31.47 -11.20
C HIS A 317 10.19 32.76 -10.52
N GLN A 318 10.33 33.84 -11.30
CA GLN A 318 10.70 35.18 -10.83
C GLN A 318 9.63 36.24 -11.15
N GLY A 319 8.48 35.81 -11.69
CA GLY A 319 7.39 36.72 -12.05
C GLY A 319 6.60 37.19 -10.82
N ASP A 320 5.75 38.19 -11.05
CA ASP A 320 4.73 38.58 -10.07
C ASP A 320 3.67 37.47 -9.94
N GLY A 321 3.14 37.29 -8.73
CA GLY A 321 2.11 36.28 -8.45
C GLY A 321 2.65 34.93 -7.96
N THR A 322 1.87 33.88 -8.19
CA THR A 322 2.17 32.50 -7.79
C THR A 322 1.98 31.56 -8.98
N LEU A 323 3.08 31.08 -9.55
CA LEU A 323 3.02 29.97 -10.52
C LEU A 323 2.55 28.70 -9.82
N THR A 324 1.57 28.00 -10.42
CA THR A 324 1.10 26.69 -9.99
C THR A 324 1.12 25.70 -11.15
N HIS A 325 1.54 24.47 -10.87
CA HIS A 325 1.42 23.32 -11.76
C HIS A 325 0.52 22.29 -11.10
N SER A 326 -0.31 21.59 -11.87
CA SER A 326 -1.21 20.57 -11.31
C SER A 326 -1.19 19.28 -12.12
N ARG A 327 -1.27 18.15 -11.41
CA ARG A 327 -1.54 16.82 -11.98
C ARG A 327 -2.74 16.22 -11.25
N THR A 328 -3.74 15.82 -12.01
CA THR A 328 -4.92 15.10 -11.50
C THR A 328 -4.81 13.63 -11.88
N VAL A 329 -5.17 12.73 -10.97
CA VAL A 329 -5.26 11.29 -11.20
C VAL A 329 -6.71 10.89 -10.96
N ILE A 330 -7.35 10.35 -12.00
CA ILE A 330 -8.74 9.88 -11.98
C ILE A 330 -8.72 8.35 -12.13
N PRO A 331 -9.12 7.61 -11.09
CA PRO A 331 -9.19 6.14 -11.13
C PRO A 331 -10.48 5.66 -11.79
N ASN A 332 -10.49 4.42 -12.27
CA ASN A 332 -11.77 3.73 -12.48
C ASN A 332 -12.47 3.51 -11.12
N PRO A 333 -13.81 3.48 -11.07
CA PRO A 333 -14.55 3.30 -9.82
C PRO A 333 -14.11 2.03 -9.07
N GLY A 334 -13.85 2.17 -7.77
CA GLY A 334 -13.47 1.05 -6.89
C GLY A 334 -12.00 0.64 -6.95
N GLU A 335 -11.14 1.25 -7.77
CA GLU A 335 -9.72 0.92 -7.81
C GLU A 335 -8.93 1.59 -6.67
N PHE A 336 -8.99 2.93 -6.59
CA PHE A 336 -8.39 3.76 -5.54
C PHE A 336 -9.08 5.14 -5.54
N ASP A 337 -8.64 6.02 -4.63
CA ASP A 337 -9.21 7.36 -4.46
C ASP A 337 -8.67 8.38 -5.49
N PRO A 338 -9.50 9.33 -5.99
CA PRO A 338 -9.03 10.43 -6.82
C PRO A 338 -7.98 11.31 -6.13
N LEU A 339 -6.93 11.69 -6.88
CA LEU A 339 -5.80 12.47 -6.35
C LEU A 339 -5.57 13.76 -7.14
N VAL A 340 -5.23 14.84 -6.42
CA VAL A 340 -4.72 16.09 -7.00
C VAL A 340 -3.35 16.39 -6.42
N PHE A 341 -2.37 16.60 -7.28
CA PHE A 341 -1.05 17.10 -6.91
C PHE A 341 -0.86 18.50 -7.46
N ILE A 342 -0.44 19.44 -6.62
CA ILE A 342 -0.07 20.79 -6.99
C ILE A 342 1.38 21.07 -6.59
N VAL A 343 2.09 21.78 -7.44
CA VAL A 343 3.36 22.41 -7.06
C VAL A 343 3.23 23.90 -7.29
N ALA A 344 3.47 24.69 -6.24
CA ALA A 344 3.39 26.13 -6.29
C ALA A 344 4.75 26.77 -5.99
N SER A 345 5.05 27.89 -6.64
CA SER A 345 6.31 28.64 -6.49
C SER A 345 6.52 29.25 -5.10
N LYS A 346 5.45 29.43 -4.33
CA LYS A 346 5.47 29.85 -2.92
C LYS A 346 4.19 29.40 -2.23
N LEU A 347 4.23 29.31 -0.91
CA LEU A 347 3.02 29.16 -0.11
C LEU A 347 2.31 30.52 -0.03
N SER A 348 1.12 30.62 -0.61
CA SER A 348 0.29 31.82 -0.61
C SER A 348 -1.20 31.47 -0.61
N GLU A 349 -2.06 32.48 -0.45
CA GLU A 349 -3.52 32.27 -0.55
C GLU A 349 -3.91 31.78 -1.94
N GLU A 350 -3.29 32.30 -3.01
CA GLU A 350 -3.51 31.84 -4.38
C GLU A 350 -3.15 30.36 -4.56
N ALA A 351 -2.06 29.89 -3.92
CA ALA A 351 -1.69 28.48 -3.93
C ALA A 351 -2.74 27.61 -3.22
N ASN A 352 -3.23 28.08 -2.07
CA ASN A 352 -4.28 27.39 -1.32
C ASN A 352 -5.60 27.34 -2.10
N TYR A 353 -5.99 28.44 -2.75
CA TYR A 353 -7.17 28.47 -3.62
C TYR A 353 -7.01 27.55 -4.82
N ALA A 354 -5.85 27.53 -5.47
CA ALA A 354 -5.59 26.59 -6.57
C ALA A 354 -5.78 25.13 -6.14
N LEU A 355 -5.32 24.75 -4.94
CA LEU A 355 -5.56 23.42 -4.37
C LEU A 355 -7.04 23.17 -4.11
N MET A 356 -7.68 24.05 -3.35
CA MET A 356 -9.06 23.86 -2.94
C MET A 356 -10.02 23.82 -4.12
N PHE A 357 -9.87 24.71 -5.11
CA PHE A 357 -10.75 24.76 -6.28
C PHE A 357 -10.63 23.49 -7.11
N ARG A 358 -9.40 23.02 -7.37
CA ARG A 358 -9.18 21.78 -8.13
C ARG A 358 -9.72 20.56 -7.40
N MET A 359 -9.57 20.53 -6.07
CA MET A 359 -10.10 19.47 -5.22
C MET A 359 -11.62 19.44 -5.23
N GLN A 360 -12.28 20.58 -5.04
CA GLN A 360 -13.74 20.67 -5.02
C GLN A 360 -14.35 20.26 -6.37
N VAL A 361 -13.78 20.75 -7.48
CA VAL A 361 -14.22 20.38 -8.83
C VAL A 361 -14.01 18.88 -9.06
N LEU A 362 -12.82 18.34 -8.77
CA LEU A 362 -12.57 16.91 -8.97
C LEU A 362 -13.51 16.04 -8.12
N HIS A 363 -13.64 16.35 -6.83
CA HIS A 363 -14.47 15.58 -5.93
C HIS A 363 -15.93 15.58 -6.39
N HIS A 364 -16.50 16.77 -6.66
CA HIS A 364 -17.87 16.87 -7.17
C HIS A 364 -18.07 16.11 -8.48
N ASP A 365 -17.17 16.29 -9.44
CA ASP A 365 -17.30 15.72 -10.79
C ASP A 365 -17.17 14.21 -10.76
N TYR A 366 -16.20 13.69 -10.00
CA TYR A 366 -16.02 12.26 -9.81
C TYR A 366 -17.21 11.64 -9.07
N SER A 367 -17.61 12.19 -7.91
CA SER A 367 -18.74 11.68 -7.13
C SER A 367 -20.04 11.65 -7.93
N THR A 368 -20.30 12.71 -8.70
CA THR A 368 -21.49 12.79 -9.56
C THR A 368 -21.43 11.76 -10.68
N ALA A 369 -20.26 11.57 -11.30
CA ALA A 369 -20.07 10.61 -12.38
C ALA A 369 -20.27 9.17 -11.92
N VAL A 370 -19.70 8.79 -10.77
CA VAL A 370 -19.75 7.41 -10.27
C VAL A 370 -20.98 7.11 -9.42
N GLY A 371 -21.70 8.15 -8.97
CA GLY A 371 -22.89 8.01 -8.13
C GLY A 371 -22.57 7.61 -6.68
N ASP A 372 -21.35 7.83 -6.22
CA ASP A 372 -20.85 7.50 -4.89
C ASP A 372 -20.10 8.69 -4.29
N TRP A 373 -20.44 9.03 -3.05
CA TRP A 373 -19.87 10.14 -2.29
C TRP A 373 -19.07 9.67 -1.06
N GLU A 374 -19.04 8.37 -0.76
CA GLU A 374 -18.38 7.83 0.43
C GLU A 374 -16.86 7.69 0.29
N HIS A 375 -16.31 7.97 -0.91
CA HIS A 375 -14.87 7.93 -1.18
C HIS A 375 -14.12 9.19 -0.70
N CYS A 376 -12.79 9.09 -0.65
CA CYS A 376 -11.90 10.21 -0.38
C CYS A 376 -11.45 10.84 -1.69
N THR A 377 -11.41 12.16 -1.78
CA THR A 377 -10.55 12.85 -2.77
C THR A 377 -9.42 13.51 -2.01
N LEU A 378 -8.17 13.23 -2.39
CA LEU A 378 -6.98 13.72 -1.67
C LEU A 378 -6.16 14.70 -2.52
N GLY A 379 -5.83 15.83 -1.90
CA GLY A 379 -5.03 16.90 -2.47
C GLY A 379 -3.69 17.01 -1.76
N VAL A 380 -2.61 17.06 -2.53
CA VAL A 380 -1.24 17.30 -2.06
C VAL A 380 -0.69 18.52 -2.76
N MET A 381 -0.11 19.45 -2.00
CA MET A 381 0.58 20.61 -2.53
C MET A 381 2.02 20.68 -2.03
N LEU A 382 2.96 20.87 -2.96
CA LEU A 382 4.38 21.09 -2.68
C LEU A 382 4.71 22.56 -2.91
N THR A 383 5.39 23.18 -1.94
CA THR A 383 5.88 24.56 -2.03
C THR A 383 7.33 24.64 -1.57
N PRO A 384 8.15 25.58 -2.07
CA PRO A 384 9.47 25.83 -1.50
C PRO A 384 9.40 26.11 0.00
N THR A 385 10.44 25.71 0.71
CA THR A 385 10.54 25.89 2.17
C THR A 385 11.70 26.80 2.53
N SER A 386 11.55 27.52 3.63
CA SER A 386 12.62 28.29 4.26
C SER A 386 13.41 27.48 5.30
N VAL A 387 13.00 26.24 5.57
CA VAL A 387 13.65 25.37 6.56
C VAL A 387 14.96 24.81 5.99
N PRO A 388 16.12 25.06 6.60
CA PRO A 388 17.40 24.55 6.13
C PRO A 388 17.40 23.02 6.00
N GLY A 389 17.89 22.50 4.88
CA GLY A 389 18.00 21.06 4.61
C GLY A 389 16.71 20.39 4.11
N ARG A 390 15.57 21.12 4.08
CA ARG A 390 14.34 20.65 3.46
C ARG A 390 14.17 21.32 2.09
N LEU A 391 13.78 20.56 1.08
CA LEU A 391 13.64 21.07 -0.30
C LEU A 391 12.25 21.67 -0.56
N TRP A 392 11.22 21.18 0.12
CA TRP A 392 9.84 21.64 -0.01
C TRP A 392 9.04 21.42 1.27
N ASN A 393 7.96 22.18 1.46
CA ASN A 393 6.88 21.87 2.38
C ASN A 393 5.78 21.09 1.65
N THR A 394 5.18 20.14 2.35
CA THR A 394 4.01 19.39 1.87
C THR A 394 2.79 19.84 2.66
N SER A 395 1.76 20.29 1.95
CA SER A 395 0.43 20.58 2.49
C SER A 395 -0.56 19.57 1.93
N THR A 396 -1.49 19.10 2.76
CA THR A 396 -2.52 18.15 2.31
C THR A 396 -3.90 18.53 2.78
N THR A 397 -4.88 18.22 1.95
CA THR A 397 -6.31 18.38 2.24
C THR A 397 -7.08 17.21 1.64
N ALA A 398 -8.20 16.83 2.25
CA ALA A 398 -9.02 15.74 1.78
C ALA A 398 -10.51 16.10 1.90
N LEU A 399 -11.30 15.58 0.98
CA LEU A 399 -12.75 15.77 0.91
C LEU A 399 -13.43 14.40 0.96
N TRP A 400 -14.54 14.32 1.69
CA TRP A 400 -15.37 13.12 1.85
C TRP A 400 -16.83 13.53 1.91
N GLY A 401 -17.70 12.74 1.31
CA GLY A 401 -19.14 13.01 1.34
C GLY A 401 -19.53 14.23 0.52
N ASP A 402 -20.83 14.44 0.40
CA ASP A 402 -21.35 15.64 -0.24
C ASP A 402 -20.94 16.90 0.54
N GLN A 403 -20.21 17.78 -0.15
CA GLN A 403 -19.77 19.07 0.40
C GLN A 403 -20.89 20.13 0.40
N GLY A 404 -22.06 19.82 -0.16
CA GLY A 404 -23.22 20.70 -0.22
C GLY A 404 -22.99 21.94 -1.09
N GLN A 405 -22.03 21.88 -2.02
CA GLN A 405 -21.72 22.99 -2.91
C GLN A 405 -22.81 23.10 -3.99
N PRO A 406 -23.43 24.28 -4.19
CA PRO A 406 -24.36 24.48 -5.29
C PRO A 406 -23.67 24.26 -6.65
N PRO A 407 -24.37 23.72 -7.66
CA PRO A 407 -23.80 23.52 -8.99
C PRO A 407 -23.21 24.81 -9.60
N GLU A 408 -23.80 25.98 -9.32
CA GLU A 408 -23.30 27.26 -9.86
C GLU A 408 -21.90 27.59 -9.34
N VAL A 409 -21.61 27.25 -8.08
CA VAL A 409 -20.28 27.45 -7.48
C VAL A 409 -19.27 26.54 -8.17
N ILE A 410 -19.62 25.28 -8.41
CA ILE A 410 -18.72 24.35 -9.10
C ILE A 410 -18.39 24.84 -10.52
N GLU A 411 -19.37 25.37 -11.26
CA GLU A 411 -19.11 25.98 -12.57
C GLU A 411 -18.19 27.20 -12.49
N GLU A 412 -18.40 28.09 -11.52
CA GLU A 412 -17.52 29.25 -11.29
C GLU A 412 -16.07 28.81 -11.04
N LEU A 413 -15.88 27.80 -10.20
CA LEU A 413 -14.56 27.23 -9.93
C LEU A 413 -13.92 26.62 -11.19
N ARG A 414 -14.70 25.96 -12.05
CA ARG A 414 -14.20 25.43 -13.33
C ARG A 414 -13.73 26.56 -14.25
N THR A 415 -14.46 27.66 -14.33
CA THR A 415 -14.06 28.84 -15.11
C THR A 415 -12.75 29.42 -14.58
N ILE A 416 -12.62 29.64 -13.26
CA ILE A 416 -11.38 30.14 -12.65
C ILE A 416 -10.19 29.23 -12.97
N ILE A 417 -10.39 27.91 -12.90
CA ILE A 417 -9.35 26.93 -13.21
C ILE A 417 -8.92 26.99 -14.68
N ALA A 418 -9.87 27.17 -15.61
CA ALA A 418 -9.59 27.26 -17.03
C ALA A 418 -8.84 28.55 -17.39
N ASP A 419 -9.25 29.67 -16.81
CA ASP A 419 -8.62 30.98 -17.03
C ASP A 419 -7.19 31.04 -16.46
N SER A 420 -6.92 30.30 -15.37
CA SER A 420 -5.59 30.20 -14.75
C SER A 420 -4.62 29.25 -15.47
N ALA A 421 -5.08 28.54 -16.51
CA ALA A 421 -4.24 27.62 -17.30
C ALA A 421 -3.66 28.26 -18.58
N ILE A 422 -4.06 29.51 -18.87
CA ILE A 422 -3.55 30.38 -19.94
C ILE A 422 -2.49 31.31 -19.32
#